data_AF-G6FUH4-F1
#
_entry.id   AF-G6FUH4-F1
#
_cell.length_a   1.000
_cell.length_b   1.000
_cell.length_c   1.000
_cell.angle_alpha   90.00
_cell.angle_beta   90.00
_cell.angle_gamma   90.00
#
_symmetry.space_group_name_H-M   'P 1'
#
loop_
_entity.id
_entity.type
_entity.pdbx_description
1 polymer ?
#
loop_
_entity_poly.entity_id
_entity_poly.type
_entity_poly.pdbx_seq_one_letter_code
_entity_poly.pdbx_strand_id
1 'polypeptide(L)' 'MIILTQTDRLIIRTWVPEQDAEQAFQIYGDHEVTRFLITKVDSVESSRNLLQRWVTNFAGVAYLRDDFIFSFN' A
#
# COMPACT_ATOMS: atom_id res chain seq x y z
N MET A 1 9.53 8.44 -2.65
CA MET A 1 8.19 8.96 -2.31
C MET A 1 7.70 9.84 -3.45
N ILE A 2 6.55 9.54 -4.04
CA ILE A 2 5.94 10.33 -5.13
C ILE A 2 4.47 10.57 -4.76
N ILE A 3 3.97 11.80 -4.91
CA ILE A 3 2.56 12.14 -4.70
C ILE A 3 1.79 11.75 -5.98
N LEU A 4 0.74 10.95 -5.84
CA LEU A 4 -0.11 10.49 -6.94
C LEU A 4 -1.30 11.42 -7.15
N THR A 5 -1.91 11.89 -6.06
CA THR A 5 -2.99 12.89 -6.10
C THR A 5 -3.14 13.57 -4.74
N GLN A 6 -3.75 14.75 -4.74
CA GLN A 6 -3.97 15.57 -3.55
C GLN A 6 -5.32 16.29 -3.64
N THR A 7 -5.96 16.42 -2.49
CA THR A 7 -7.16 17.23 -2.27
C THR A 7 -6.88 18.24 -1.16
N ASP A 8 -7.88 19.04 -0.80
CA ASP A 8 -7.78 19.99 0.32
C ASP A 8 -7.47 19.31 1.67
N ARG A 9 -7.79 18.03 1.82
CA ARG A 9 -7.69 17.31 3.11
C ARG A 9 -6.81 16.07 3.09
N LEU A 10 -6.49 15.53 1.91
CA LEU A 10 -5.80 14.24 1.79
C LEU A 10 -4.73 14.28 0.71
N ILE A 11 -3.62 13.59 0.98
CA ILE A 11 -2.54 13.33 0.03
C ILE A 11 -2.43 11.83 -0.16
N ILE A 12 -2.48 11.38 -1.41
CA ILE A 12 -2.20 10.00 -1.79
C ILE A 12 -0.82 9.96 -2.41
N ARG A 13 0.07 9.14 -1.84
CA ARG A 13 1.46 8.99 -2.28
C ARG A 13 1.84 7.52 -2.39
N THR A 14 2.94 7.26 -3.08
CA THR A 14 3.54 5.93 -3.10
C THR A 14 4.03 5.52 -1.70
N TRP A 15 3.95 4.22 -1.43
CA TRP A 15 4.47 3.61 -0.22
C TRP A 15 5.99 3.75 -0.14
N VAL A 16 6.49 3.98 1.07
CA VAL A 16 7.90 3.91 1.44
C VAL A 16 8.01 2.83 2.51
N PRO A 17 8.38 1.59 2.16
CA PRO A 17 8.31 0.43 3.06
C PRO A 17 8.97 0.67 4.43
N GLU A 18 10.15 1.29 4.45
CA GLU A 18 10.88 1.58 5.70
C GLU A 18 10.19 2.59 6.62
N GLN A 19 9.36 3.47 6.08
CA GLN A 19 8.69 4.52 6.85
C GLN A 19 7.24 4.15 7.18
N ASP A 20 6.57 3.44 6.28
CA ASP A 20 5.13 3.19 6.35
C ASP A 20 4.79 1.84 6.98
N ALA A 21 5.74 0.90 7.10
CA ALA A 21 5.46 -0.46 7.56
C ALA A 21 4.80 -0.51 8.95
N GLU A 22 5.24 0.32 9.89
CA GLU A 22 4.70 0.35 11.25
C GLU A 22 3.26 0.89 11.27
N GLN A 23 3.01 2.02 10.60
CA GLN A 23 1.67 2.57 10.49
C GLN A 23 0.72 1.63 9.72
N ALA A 24 1.20 1.03 8.63
CA ALA A 24 0.45 0.03 7.88
C ALA A 24 0.13 -1.19 8.75
N PHE A 25 1.06 -1.63 9.61
CA PHE A 25 0.81 -2.74 10.54
C PHE A 25 -0.23 -2.39 11.61
N GLN A 26 -0.27 -1.15 12.11
CA GLN A 26 -1.32 -0.73 13.05
C GLN A 26 -2.73 -0.82 12.46
N ILE A 27 -2.87 -0.65 11.15
CA ILE A 27 -4.15 -0.73 10.44
C ILE A 27 -4.44 -2.17 9.99
N TYR A 28 -3.49 -2.79 9.27
CA TYR A 28 -3.66 -4.10 8.65
C TYR A 28 -3.27 -5.28 9.55
N GLY A 29 -2.71 -5.03 10.74
CA GLY A 29 -2.53 -6.06 11.77
C GLY A 29 -3.81 -6.34 12.54
N ASP A 30 -4.82 -5.45 12.47
CA ASP A 30 -6.12 -5.65 13.09
C ASP A 30 -6.97 -6.64 12.28
N HIS A 31 -7.43 -7.70 12.94
CA HIS A 31 -8.26 -8.73 12.33
C HIS A 31 -9.65 -8.20 11.94
N GLU A 32 -10.21 -7.22 12.66
CA GLU A 32 -11.49 -6.62 12.32
C GLU A 32 -11.41 -5.80 11.03
N VAL A 33 -10.28 -5.12 10.81
CA VAL A 33 -9.99 -4.38 9.57
C VAL A 33 -9.67 -5.32 8.42
N THR A 34 -8.99 -6.44 8.68
CA THR A 34 -8.55 -7.37 7.62
C THR A 34 -9.49 -8.55 7.37
N ARG A 35 -10.63 -8.67 8.07
CA ARG A 35 -11.56 -9.80 7.92
C ARG A 35 -12.07 -10.01 6.48
N PHE A 36 -12.07 -8.96 5.66
CA PHE A 36 -12.49 -8.98 4.25
C PHE A 36 -11.31 -8.95 3.27
N LEU A 37 -10.07 -8.92 3.77
CA LEU A 37 -8.85 -8.89 2.97
C LEU A 37 -8.21 -10.29 2.92
N ILE A 38 -7.65 -10.64 1.77
CA ILE A 38 -6.92 -11.90 1.57
C ILE A 38 -5.56 -11.85 2.27
N THR A 39 -4.92 -10.68 2.22
CA THR A 39 -3.57 -10.49 2.75
C THR A 39 -3.63 -10.15 4.24
N LYS A 40 -2.86 -10.91 5.03
CA LYS A 40 -2.71 -10.69 6.47
C LYS A 40 -1.24 -10.44 6.80
N VAL A 41 -1.01 -9.54 7.74
CA VAL A 41 0.33 -9.23 8.29
C VAL A 41 0.28 -9.50 9.79
N ASP A 42 1.30 -10.18 10.31
CA ASP A 42 1.39 -10.61 11.72
C ASP A 42 2.47 -9.85 12.50
N SER A 43 3.28 -9.08 11.79
CA SER A 43 4.42 -8.35 12.32
C SER A 43 4.75 -7.14 11.44
N VAL A 44 5.43 -6.14 12.02
CA VAL A 44 5.95 -4.98 11.27
C VAL A 44 6.89 -5.43 10.14
N GLU A 45 7.67 -6.49 10.35
CA GLU A 45 8.54 -7.07 9.32
C GLU A 45 7.75 -7.66 8.15
N SER A 46 6.68 -8.42 8.43
CA SER A 46 5.79 -8.93 7.38
C SER A 46 5.12 -7.80 6.59
N SER A 47 4.74 -6.71 7.26
CA SER A 47 4.20 -5.49 6.66
C SER A 47 5.21 -4.81 5.74
N ARG A 48 6.47 -4.63 6.19
CA ARG A 48 7.55 -4.08 5.36
C ARG A 48 7.77 -4.93 4.11
N ASN A 49 7.87 -6.25 4.26
CA ASN A 49 8.08 -7.15 3.14
C ASN A 49 6.91 -7.10 2.14
N LEU A 50 5.68 -7.00 2.62
CA LEU A 50 4.51 -6.83 1.77
C LEU A 50 4.55 -5.52 0.99
N LEU A 51 4.81 -4.40 1.67
CA LEU A 51 4.95 -3.08 1.04
C LEU A 51 6.07 -3.07 0.02
N GLN A 52 7.21 -3.71 0.32
CA GLN A 52 8.32 -3.84 -0.61
C GLN A 52 7.92 -4.61 -1.88
N ARG A 53 7.18 -5.71 -1.73
CA ARG A 53 6.65 -6.47 -2.88
C ARG A 53 5.69 -5.62 -3.71
N TRP A 54 4.84 -4.82 -3.08
CA TRP A 54 3.92 -3.94 -3.80
C TRP A 54 4.67 -2.83 -4.54
N VAL A 55 5.62 -2.16 -3.90
CA VAL A 55 6.43 -1.14 -4.57
C VAL A 55 7.16 -1.76 -5.76
N THR A 56 7.79 -2.92 -5.60
CA THR A 56 8.50 -3.58 -6.71
C THR A 56 7.57 -4.02 -7.84
N ASN A 57 6.43 -4.64 -7.53
CA ASN A 57 5.53 -5.19 -8.54
C ASN A 57 4.67 -4.11 -9.24
N PHE A 58 4.30 -3.05 -8.52
CA PHE A 58 3.41 -2.00 -9.04
C PHE A 58 4.15 -0.72 -9.47
N ALA A 59 5.45 -0.56 -9.19
CA ALA A 59 6.25 0.53 -9.76
C ALA A 59 6.30 0.51 -11.29
N GLY A 60 6.14 -0.66 -11.91
CA GLY A 60 6.05 -0.79 -13.38
C GLY A 60 4.72 -0.31 -13.98
N VAL A 61 3.67 -0.12 -13.17
CA VAL A 61 2.32 0.25 -13.65
C VAL A 61 2.13 1.77 -13.69
N ALA A 62 2.84 2.52 -12.83
CA ALA A 62 2.77 3.98 -12.77
C ALA A 62 3.37 4.68 -14.01
N TYR A 63 4.24 4.02 -14.77
CA TYR A 63 4.86 4.58 -15.97
C TYR A 63 4.08 4.31 -17.27
N LEU A 64 2.97 3.57 -17.23
CA LEU A 64 2.34 3.07 -18.46
C LEU A 64 0.88 3.44 -18.71
N ARG A 65 0.12 4.09 -17.80
CA ARG A 65 -1.30 4.35 -18.10
C ARG A 65 -1.87 5.62 -17.48
N ASP A 66 -2.17 6.58 -18.35
CA ASP A 66 -3.17 7.64 -18.14
C ASP A 66 -4.62 7.09 -18.10
N ASP A 67 -4.84 5.84 -18.48
CA ASP A 67 -6.18 5.26 -18.58
C ASP A 67 -6.24 3.83 -17.98
N PHE A 68 -6.54 3.67 -16.69
CA PHE A 68 -7.48 2.65 -16.17
C PHE A 68 -7.55 2.60 -14.64
N ILE A 69 -8.78 2.49 -14.13
CA ILE A 69 -9.12 2.31 -12.72
C ILE A 69 -8.85 0.86 -12.28
N PHE A 70 -8.31 0.73 -11.06
CA PHE A 70 -7.94 -0.49 -10.35
C PHE A 70 -8.90 -1.69 -10.54
N SER A 71 -8.33 -2.86 -10.84
CA SER A 71 -8.98 -4.16 -10.67
C SER A 71 -8.10 -5.02 -9.78
N PHE A 72 -8.55 -5.29 -8.56
CA PHE A 72 -8.03 -6.38 -7.73
C PHE A 72 -8.81 -7.65 -8.10
N ASN A 73 -8.07 -8.73 -8.40
CA ASN A 73 -8.57 -10.10 -8.42
C ASN A 73 -8.07 -10.80 -7.16
#